data_AF-C7EXN5-F1
#
_entry.id   AF-C7EXN5-F1
#
_cell.length_a   1.000
_cell.length_b   1.000
_cell.length_c   1.000
_cell.angle_alpha   90.00
_cell.angle_beta   90.00
_cell.angle_gamma   90.00
#
_symmetry.space_group_name_H-M   'P 1'
#
loop_
_entity.id
_entity.type
_entity.pdbx_description
1 polymer ?
#
loop_
_entity_poly.entity_id
_entity_poly.type
_entity_poly.pdbx_seq_one_letter_code
_entity_poly.pdbx_strand_id
1 'polypeptide(L)'
;FSYFSRSLKPVLPHKVAHFKEFVPQAFPGGHSMILDAEVLLIDTKTSKPLPFGTLGVHKKAAFQDAKVCLFVFDCIYFNGVSLMERPLSERRKFLHDNMVEVTNRILFSEMKHVTRAGDLAQMITRVIREGLEGLVLKDLKGTYEPGKRHWLKVEKDYLNEGAMADTADLVVLGAFYGKGSNGGIMSSFLMGCYDP
;
A
#
# COMPACT_ATOMS: atom_id res chain seq x y z
N PHE A 1 -4.15 21.25 -1.11
CA PHE A 1 -4.08 19.77 -1.02
C PHE A 1 -3.81 19.38 0.41
N SER A 2 -4.54 18.39 0.92
CA SER A 2 -4.34 17.81 2.25
C SER A 2 -4.13 16.31 2.10
N TYR A 3 -3.20 15.74 2.86
CA TYR A 3 -2.83 14.33 2.77
C TYR A 3 -2.97 13.70 4.14
N PHE A 4 -3.76 12.64 4.23
CA PHE A 4 -4.05 11.93 5.47
C PHE A 4 -3.50 10.50 5.39
N SER A 5 -2.87 10.05 6.46
CA SER A 5 -2.41 8.66 6.62
C SER A 5 -3.58 7.73 6.93
N ARG A 6 -3.33 6.42 6.97
CA ARG A 6 -4.28 5.40 7.45
C ARG A 6 -4.90 5.72 8.83
N SER A 7 -4.18 6.44 9.69
CA SER A 7 -4.65 6.84 11.02
C SER A 7 -5.33 8.22 11.04
N LEU A 8 -5.65 8.77 9.86
CA LEU A 8 -6.19 10.11 9.64
C LEU A 8 -5.31 11.26 10.15
N LYS A 9 -4.05 10.97 10.50
CA LYS A 9 -3.04 12.00 10.82
C LYS A 9 -2.46 12.60 9.53
N PRO A 10 -2.11 13.89 9.52
CA PRO A 10 -1.41 14.51 8.40
C PRO A 10 -0.13 13.76 8.02
N VAL A 11 0.08 13.54 6.72
CA VAL A 11 1.30 12.89 6.21
C VAL A 11 2.48 13.89 6.27
N LEU A 12 3.68 13.39 6.59
CA LEU A 12 4.88 14.20 6.67
C LEU A 12 5.17 14.93 5.34
N PRO A 13 5.38 16.27 5.34
CA PRO A 13 5.49 17.05 4.11
C PRO A 13 6.54 16.55 3.11
N HIS A 14 7.70 16.06 3.58
CA HIS A 14 8.77 15.57 2.71
C HIS A 14 8.35 14.37 1.82
N LYS A 15 7.26 13.67 2.18
CA LYS A 15 6.71 12.54 1.42
C LYS A 15 5.65 12.96 0.40
N VAL A 16 5.01 14.11 0.53
CA VAL A 16 3.80 14.45 -0.24
C VAL A 16 3.76 15.85 -0.83
N ALA A 17 4.60 16.78 -0.37
CA ALA A 17 4.53 18.19 -0.75
C ALA A 17 4.68 18.43 -2.26
N HIS A 18 5.43 17.58 -2.96
CA HIS A 18 5.67 17.68 -4.40
C HIS A 18 4.46 17.28 -5.24
N PHE A 19 3.51 16.49 -4.71
CA PHE A 19 2.34 16.06 -5.48
C PHE A 19 1.40 17.22 -5.84
N LYS A 20 1.47 18.37 -5.14
CA LYS A 20 0.69 19.56 -5.48
C LYS A 20 0.92 20.05 -6.92
N GLU A 21 2.10 19.77 -7.49
CA GLU A 21 2.48 20.17 -8.84
C GLU A 21 1.96 19.16 -9.89
N PHE A 22 1.84 17.89 -9.52
CA PHE A 22 1.51 16.80 -10.44
C PHE A 22 0.03 16.42 -10.42
N VAL A 23 -0.67 16.57 -9.29
CA VAL A 23 -2.11 16.22 -9.21
C VAL A 23 -2.96 17.01 -10.21
N PRO A 24 -2.76 18.33 -10.42
CA PRO A 24 -3.48 19.06 -11.46
C PRO A 24 -3.20 18.58 -12.89
N GLN A 25 -1.98 18.08 -13.15
CA GLN A 25 -1.61 17.50 -14.44
C GLN A 25 -2.26 16.13 -14.64
N ALA A 26 -2.33 15.33 -13.57
CA ALA A 26 -2.95 14.02 -13.58
C ALA A 26 -4.48 14.08 -13.67
N PHE A 27 -5.13 15.14 -13.19
CA PHE A 27 -6.59 15.29 -13.22
C PHE A 27 -7.02 16.61 -13.86
N PRO A 28 -6.90 16.75 -15.20
CA PRO A 28 -7.38 17.94 -15.91
C PRO A 28 -8.88 18.16 -15.65
N GLY A 29 -9.25 19.33 -15.13
CA GLY A 29 -10.65 19.66 -14.80
C GLY A 29 -11.16 19.12 -13.46
N GLY A 30 -10.29 18.51 -12.64
CA GLY A 30 -10.61 18.13 -11.26
C GLY A 30 -10.38 19.28 -10.29
N HIS A 31 -11.44 19.93 -9.82
CA HIS A 31 -11.37 21.05 -8.86
C HIS A 31 -11.48 20.59 -7.39
N SER A 32 -12.15 19.46 -7.13
CA SER A 32 -12.22 18.86 -5.80
C SER A 32 -12.26 17.34 -5.90
N MET A 33 -11.49 16.64 -5.07
CA MET A 33 -11.41 15.18 -5.11
C MET A 33 -10.95 14.58 -3.79
N ILE A 34 -11.34 13.33 -3.55
CA ILE A 34 -10.77 12.46 -2.51
C ILE A 34 -10.28 11.19 -3.20
N LEU A 35 -8.97 10.97 -3.18
CA LEU A 35 -8.31 9.83 -3.78
C LEU A 35 -7.82 8.89 -2.67
N ASP A 36 -7.92 7.59 -2.93
CA ASP A 36 -7.28 6.57 -2.10
C ASP A 36 -6.08 6.00 -2.86
N ALA A 37 -4.91 6.05 -2.22
CA ALA A 37 -3.63 5.86 -2.89
C ALA A 37 -2.53 5.43 -1.93
N GLU A 38 -1.51 4.77 -2.47
CA GLU A 38 -0.29 4.40 -1.75
C GLU A 38 0.87 5.31 -2.19
N VAL A 39 1.68 5.77 -1.25
CA VAL A 39 2.89 6.53 -1.55
C VAL A 39 4.06 5.56 -1.52
N LEU A 40 4.77 5.44 -2.64
CA LEU A 40 5.94 4.56 -2.77
C LEU A 40 7.15 5.33 -3.30
N LEU A 41 8.33 4.79 -3.05
CA LEU A 41 9.55 5.23 -3.72
C LEU A 41 9.70 4.37 -4.98
N ILE A 42 10.03 5.00 -6.10
CA ILE A 42 10.27 4.31 -7.37
C ILE A 42 11.65 4.65 -7.88
N ASP A 43 12.29 3.69 -8.54
CA ASP A 43 13.51 3.92 -9.29
C ASP A 43 13.15 4.52 -10.65
N THR A 44 13.74 5.66 -10.97
CA THR A 44 13.47 6.43 -12.20
C THR A 44 14.12 5.85 -13.44
N LYS A 45 15.14 4.99 -13.29
CA LYS A 45 15.77 4.27 -14.41
C LYS A 45 14.94 3.07 -14.84
N THR A 46 14.40 2.34 -13.88
CA THR A 46 13.61 1.11 -14.14
C THR A 46 12.10 1.33 -14.12
N SER A 47 11.63 2.47 -13.59
CA SER A 47 10.23 2.79 -13.31
C SER A 47 9.53 1.77 -12.40
N LYS A 48 10.31 1.01 -11.60
CA LYS A 48 9.80 0.00 -10.67
C LYS A 48 9.73 0.55 -9.24
N PRO A 49 8.74 0.10 -8.44
CA PRO A 49 8.72 0.38 -7.00
C PRO A 49 9.95 -0.20 -6.30
N LEU A 50 10.48 0.56 -5.35
CA LEU A 50 11.52 0.12 -4.44
C LEU A 50 10.88 -0.59 -3.22
N PRO A 51 11.63 -1.45 -2.52
CA PRO A 51 11.10 -2.22 -1.39
C PRO A 51 10.49 -1.36 -0.29
N PHE A 52 9.60 -1.97 0.50
CA PHE A 52 8.98 -1.34 1.66
C PHE A 52 10.02 -0.82 2.66
N GLY A 53 9.70 0.28 3.34
CA GLY A 53 10.60 0.91 4.32
C GLY A 53 11.67 1.83 3.73
N THR A 54 11.78 1.97 2.40
CA THR A 54 12.69 2.91 1.73
C THR A 54 12.26 4.39 1.82
N LEU A 55 11.00 4.64 2.22
CA LEU A 55 10.42 5.99 2.37
C LEU A 55 10.92 6.78 3.59
N GLY A 56 11.76 6.18 4.45
CA GLY A 56 12.40 6.90 5.55
C GLY A 56 13.37 7.96 5.00
N VAL A 57 13.45 9.14 5.63
CA VAL A 57 14.27 10.28 5.15
C VAL A 57 15.71 9.88 4.81
N HIS A 58 16.36 9.14 5.72
CA HIS A 58 17.74 8.68 5.54
C HIS A 58 17.87 7.63 4.43
N LYS A 59 16.88 6.73 4.29
CA LYS A 59 16.89 5.70 3.25
C LYS A 59 16.64 6.30 1.87
N LYS A 60 15.76 7.29 1.76
CA LYS A 60 15.53 8.03 0.51
C LYS A 60 16.81 8.72 0.02
N ALA A 61 17.60 9.31 0.91
CA ALA A 61 18.84 9.99 0.54
C ALA A 61 19.91 9.04 -0.04
N ALA A 62 19.81 7.74 0.23
CA ALA A 62 20.71 6.72 -0.31
C ALA A 62 20.41 6.37 -1.78
N PHE A 63 19.23 6.72 -2.29
CA PHE A 63 18.83 6.42 -3.68
C PHE A 63 18.84 7.70 -4.53
N GLN A 64 19.92 7.91 -5.28
CA GLN A 64 20.05 9.09 -6.15
C GLN A 64 19.00 9.11 -7.27
N ASP A 65 18.68 7.95 -7.84
CA ASP A 65 17.76 7.81 -8.96
C ASP A 65 16.32 7.50 -8.53
N ALA A 66 15.92 7.87 -7.31
CA ALA A 66 14.60 7.52 -6.80
C ALA A 66 13.68 8.72 -6.59
N LYS A 67 12.42 8.55 -6.94
CA LYS A 67 11.37 9.54 -6.79
C LYS A 67 10.23 8.99 -5.96
N VAL A 68 9.58 9.86 -5.20
CA VAL A 68 8.33 9.51 -4.56
C VAL A 68 7.22 9.57 -5.61
N CYS A 69 6.37 8.56 -5.60
CA CYS A 69 5.28 8.33 -6.54
C CYS A 69 4.00 7.97 -5.79
N LEU A 70 2.87 8.47 -6.28
CA LEU A 70 1.53 8.17 -5.76
C LEU A 70 0.88 7.13 -6.67
N PHE A 71 0.60 5.95 -6.14
CA PHE A 71 -0.14 4.90 -6.83
C PHE A 71 -1.61 4.98 -6.45
N VAL A 72 -2.42 5.57 -7.33
CA VAL A 72 -3.85 5.80 -7.11
C VAL A 72 -4.63 4.53 -7.42
N PHE A 73 -5.41 4.04 -6.46
CA PHE A 73 -6.17 2.80 -6.60
C PHE A 73 -7.69 2.97 -6.45
N ASP A 74 -8.18 4.07 -5.88
CA ASP A 74 -9.62 4.37 -5.81
C ASP A 74 -9.90 5.89 -5.83
N CYS A 75 -11.12 6.26 -6.21
CA CYS A 75 -11.64 7.63 -6.17
C CYS A 75 -12.97 7.64 -5.43
N ILE A 76 -13.01 8.35 -4.31
CA ILE A 76 -14.12 8.35 -3.35
C ILE A 76 -15.07 9.52 -3.61
N TYR A 77 -14.54 10.63 -4.10
CA TYR A 77 -15.27 11.87 -4.35
C TYR A 77 -14.60 12.64 -5.49
N PHE A 78 -15.39 13.27 -6.36
CA PHE A 78 -14.90 14.11 -7.44
C PHE A 78 -15.90 15.20 -7.80
N ASN A 79 -15.45 16.46 -7.90
CA ASN A 79 -16.21 17.62 -8.37
C ASN A 79 -17.62 17.77 -7.78
N GLY A 80 -17.77 17.68 -6.47
CA GLY A 80 -19.09 17.82 -5.82
C GLY A 80 -19.81 16.49 -5.57
N VAL A 81 -19.36 15.40 -6.20
CA VAL A 81 -20.10 14.14 -6.24
C VAL A 81 -19.36 13.04 -5.49
N SER A 82 -20.08 12.40 -4.55
CA SER A 82 -19.59 11.19 -3.88
C SER A 82 -19.72 9.98 -4.80
N LEU A 83 -18.68 9.16 -4.85
CA LEU A 83 -18.62 7.91 -5.61
C LEU A 83 -18.72 6.68 -4.71
N MET A 84 -18.82 6.83 -3.38
CA MET A 84 -18.76 5.72 -2.41
C MET A 84 -19.79 4.62 -2.68
N GLU A 85 -21.02 4.99 -3.03
CA GLU A 85 -22.12 4.06 -3.30
C GLU A 85 -22.01 3.38 -4.67
N ARG A 86 -21.08 3.81 -5.53
CA ARG A 86 -20.86 3.16 -6.83
C ARG A 86 -19.99 1.93 -6.66
N PRO A 87 -20.23 0.84 -7.41
CA PRO A 87 -19.35 -0.31 -7.43
C PRO A 87 -17.90 0.04 -7.79
N LEU A 88 -16.94 -0.74 -7.29
CA LEU A 88 -15.52 -0.57 -7.62
C LEU A 88 -15.25 -0.57 -9.13
N SER A 89 -15.96 -1.37 -9.91
CA SER A 89 -15.84 -1.36 -11.38
C SER A 89 -16.13 0.02 -11.99
N GLU A 90 -17.16 0.71 -11.50
CA GLU A 90 -17.52 2.05 -11.94
C GLU A 90 -16.53 3.11 -11.42
N ARG A 91 -16.12 3.04 -10.15
CA ARG A 91 -15.13 3.96 -9.59
C ARG A 91 -13.79 3.84 -10.29
N ARG A 92 -13.40 2.61 -10.65
CA ARG A 92 -12.17 2.37 -11.39
C ARG A 92 -12.24 2.84 -12.83
N LYS A 93 -13.37 2.61 -13.51
CA LYS A 93 -13.62 3.18 -14.83
C LYS A 93 -13.55 4.71 -14.78
N PHE A 94 -14.19 5.31 -13.78
CA PHE A 94 -14.14 6.75 -13.56
C PHE A 94 -12.71 7.27 -13.41
N LEU A 95 -11.87 6.58 -12.62
CA LEU A 95 -10.44 6.90 -12.50
C LEU A 95 -9.75 6.88 -13.87
N HIS A 96 -9.93 5.82 -14.67
CA HIS A 96 -9.32 5.74 -16.00
C HIS A 96 -9.82 6.81 -16.98
N ASP A 97 -11.09 7.19 -16.88
CA ASP A 97 -11.68 8.20 -17.76
C ASP A 97 -11.27 9.64 -17.38
N ASN A 98 -10.82 9.89 -16.14
CA ASN A 98 -10.57 11.23 -15.60
C ASN A 98 -9.13 11.48 -15.09
N MET A 99 -8.28 10.45 -15.06
CA MET A 99 -6.88 10.55 -14.66
C MET A 99 -5.95 10.22 -15.81
N VAL A 100 -4.92 11.04 -15.98
CA VAL A 100 -3.77 10.78 -16.85
C VAL A 100 -2.57 10.47 -15.97
N GLU A 101 -1.83 9.42 -16.31
CA GLU A 101 -0.60 9.12 -15.57
C GLU A 101 0.45 10.20 -15.80
N VAL A 102 1.11 10.61 -14.72
CA VAL A 102 2.29 11.46 -14.77
C VAL A 102 3.48 10.57 -14.46
N THR A 103 4.30 10.31 -15.47
CA THR A 103 5.43 9.39 -15.40
C THR A 103 6.25 9.60 -14.14
N ASN A 104 6.45 8.51 -13.40
CA ASN A 104 7.25 8.49 -12.17
C ASN A 104 6.75 9.41 -11.04
N ARG A 105 5.47 9.82 -11.06
CA ARG A 105 4.88 10.73 -10.06
C ARG A 105 3.49 10.33 -9.62
N ILE A 106 2.57 10.12 -10.55
CA ILE A 106 1.19 9.73 -10.28
C ILE A 106 0.83 8.65 -11.27
N LEU A 107 0.68 7.43 -10.76
CA LEU A 107 0.42 6.25 -11.57
C LEU A 107 -0.84 5.57 -11.07
N PHE A 108 -1.49 4.80 -11.92
CA PHE A 108 -2.49 3.86 -11.47
C PHE A 108 -1.81 2.72 -10.72
N SER A 109 -2.42 2.26 -9.64
CA SER A 109 -2.09 0.93 -9.11
C SER A 109 -2.43 -0.13 -10.17
N GLU A 110 -1.52 -1.06 -10.44
CA GLU A 110 -1.77 -2.17 -11.37
C GLU A 110 -2.93 -3.03 -10.86
N MET A 111 -3.84 -3.37 -11.78
CA MET A 111 -5.04 -4.15 -11.51
C MET A 111 -5.20 -5.19 -12.62
N LYS A 112 -5.58 -6.40 -12.24
CA LYS A 112 -6.05 -7.41 -13.19
C LYS A 112 -7.33 -8.04 -12.66
N HIS A 113 -8.34 -8.12 -13.54
CA HIS A 113 -9.57 -8.82 -13.24
C HIS A 113 -9.31 -10.32 -13.24
N VAL A 114 -9.67 -10.98 -12.14
CA VAL A 114 -9.49 -12.42 -11.94
C VAL A 114 -10.83 -13.06 -11.64
N THR A 115 -11.18 -14.09 -12.41
CA THR A 115 -12.44 -14.85 -12.26
C THR A 115 -12.21 -16.32 -11.92
N ARG A 116 -10.95 -16.81 -12.02
CA ARG A 116 -10.58 -18.21 -11.78
C ARG A 116 -9.50 -18.30 -10.71
N ALA A 117 -9.63 -19.28 -9.82
CA ALA A 117 -8.66 -19.51 -8.74
C ALA A 117 -7.24 -19.79 -9.25
N GLY A 118 -7.09 -20.52 -10.37
CA GLY A 118 -5.79 -20.79 -10.96
C GLY A 118 -5.03 -19.54 -11.40
N ASP A 119 -5.75 -18.55 -11.95
CA ASP A 119 -5.15 -17.28 -12.38
C ASP A 119 -4.70 -16.45 -11.16
N LEU A 120 -5.46 -16.51 -10.06
CA LEU A 120 -5.07 -15.89 -8.79
C LEU A 120 -3.80 -16.52 -8.22
N ALA A 121 -3.71 -17.87 -8.20
CA ALA A 121 -2.53 -18.58 -7.70
C ALA A 121 -1.26 -18.24 -8.50
N GLN A 122 -1.38 -18.12 -9.83
CA GLN A 122 -0.27 -17.68 -10.68
C GLN A 122 0.15 -16.23 -10.36
N MET A 123 -0.81 -15.34 -10.12
CA MET A 123 -0.52 -13.96 -9.77
C MET A 123 0.17 -13.84 -8.42
N ILE A 124 -0.30 -14.56 -7.41
CA ILE A 124 0.33 -14.64 -6.09
C ILE A 124 1.79 -15.10 -6.23
N THR A 125 2.01 -16.19 -6.97
CA THR A 125 3.37 -16.73 -7.21
C THR A 125 4.28 -15.72 -7.91
N ARG A 126 3.75 -14.96 -8.87
CA ARG A 126 4.50 -13.90 -9.58
C ARG A 126 4.89 -12.78 -8.63
N VAL A 127 3.94 -12.24 -7.86
CA VAL A 127 4.16 -11.12 -6.93
C VAL A 127 5.22 -11.48 -5.89
N ILE A 128 5.16 -12.69 -5.33
CA ILE A 128 6.17 -13.18 -4.37
C ILE A 128 7.55 -13.32 -5.04
N ARG A 129 7.61 -13.85 -6.27
CA ARG A 129 8.88 -13.98 -7.02
C ARG A 129 9.51 -12.61 -7.34
N GLU A 130 8.68 -11.60 -7.57
CA GLU A 130 9.12 -10.21 -7.79
C GLU A 130 9.52 -9.50 -6.49
N GLY A 131 9.42 -10.16 -5.32
CA GLY A 131 9.77 -9.59 -4.03
C GLY A 131 8.79 -8.53 -3.53
N LEU A 132 7.57 -8.53 -4.05
CA LEU A 132 6.49 -7.65 -3.58
C LEU A 132 5.78 -8.27 -2.37
N GLU A 133 5.17 -7.42 -1.54
CA GLU A 133 4.53 -7.81 -0.28
C GLU A 133 3.36 -8.78 -0.48
N GLY A 134 2.53 -8.53 -1.50
CA GLY A 134 1.32 -9.29 -1.71
C GLY A 134 0.32 -8.64 -2.66
N LEU A 135 -0.93 -9.11 -2.57
CA LEU A 135 -2.07 -8.66 -3.35
C LEU A 135 -3.18 -8.14 -2.43
N VAL A 136 -3.92 -7.15 -2.92
CA VAL A 136 -5.20 -6.74 -2.35
C VAL A 136 -6.32 -7.16 -3.30
N LEU A 137 -7.16 -8.09 -2.86
CA LEU A 137 -8.31 -8.57 -3.62
C LEU A 137 -9.53 -7.76 -3.24
N LYS A 138 -10.24 -7.27 -4.26
CA LYS A 138 -11.42 -6.43 -4.12
C LYS A 138 -12.53 -6.97 -4.99
N ASP A 139 -13.74 -7.06 -4.44
CA ASP A 139 -14.93 -7.36 -5.24
C ASP A 139 -15.25 -6.18 -6.16
N LEU A 140 -15.42 -6.44 -7.45
CA LEU A 140 -15.78 -5.43 -8.45
C LEU A 140 -17.15 -4.80 -8.18
N LYS A 141 -18.06 -5.54 -7.54
CA LYS A 141 -19.40 -5.05 -7.18
C LYS A 141 -19.42 -4.32 -5.84
N GLY A 142 -18.32 -4.35 -5.08
CA GLY A 142 -18.23 -3.73 -3.77
C GLY A 142 -18.27 -2.20 -3.81
N THR A 143 -19.09 -1.61 -2.95
CA THR A 143 -19.09 -0.17 -2.67
C THR A 143 -17.89 0.20 -1.77
N TYR A 144 -17.64 1.50 -1.58
CA TYR A 144 -16.61 1.98 -0.66
C TYR A 144 -17.26 2.24 0.69
N GLU A 145 -17.01 1.37 1.67
CA GLU A 145 -17.58 1.47 3.01
C GLU A 145 -16.51 1.87 4.05
N PRO A 146 -16.44 3.14 4.46
CA PRO A 146 -15.42 3.60 5.38
C PRO A 146 -15.42 2.84 6.71
N GLY A 147 -14.23 2.41 7.16
CA GLY A 147 -14.04 1.72 8.43
C GLY A 147 -14.38 0.22 8.42
N LYS A 148 -14.97 -0.31 7.34
CA LYS A 148 -15.22 -1.76 7.22
C LYS A 148 -14.08 -2.47 6.51
N ARG A 149 -13.89 -3.76 6.84
CA ARG A 149 -12.81 -4.61 6.31
C ARG A 149 -13.33 -5.58 5.24
N HIS A 150 -13.67 -5.07 4.06
CA HIS A 150 -14.19 -5.89 2.94
C HIS A 150 -13.12 -6.38 1.96
N TRP A 151 -11.97 -5.68 1.87
CA TRP A 151 -10.88 -6.09 0.99
C TRP A 151 -10.04 -7.17 1.66
N LEU A 152 -9.66 -8.17 0.87
CA LEU A 152 -8.82 -9.27 1.33
C LEU A 152 -7.37 -8.97 0.99
N LYS A 153 -6.47 -9.27 1.92
CA LYS A 153 -5.03 -9.17 1.70
C LYS A 153 -4.45 -10.57 1.59
N VAL A 154 -3.60 -10.78 0.60
CA VAL A 154 -2.85 -12.02 0.42
C VAL A 154 -1.37 -11.65 0.44
N GLU A 155 -0.68 -12.08 1.48
CA GLU A 155 0.75 -11.82 1.71
C GLU A 155 1.46 -13.18 1.82
N LYS A 156 2.77 -13.20 1.57
CA LYS A 156 3.59 -14.44 1.57
C LYS A 156 3.39 -15.25 2.86
N ASP A 157 3.31 -14.56 4.00
CA ASP A 157 3.28 -15.15 5.34
C ASP A 157 1.95 -15.87 5.66
N TYR A 158 0.88 -15.59 4.92
CA TYR A 158 -0.42 -16.27 5.12
C TYR A 158 -0.55 -17.57 4.31
N LEU A 159 0.36 -17.84 3.38
CA LEU A 159 0.26 -18.98 2.48
C LEU A 159 0.89 -20.22 3.09
N ASN A 160 0.29 -21.38 2.81
CA ASN A 160 0.73 -22.69 3.28
C ASN A 160 0.93 -22.73 4.81
N GLU A 161 -0.03 -22.20 5.58
CA GLU A 161 0.02 -22.17 7.05
C GLU A 161 1.27 -21.46 7.61
N GLY A 162 1.82 -20.50 6.87
CA GLY A 162 3.04 -19.79 7.25
C GLY A 162 4.33 -20.50 6.89
N ALA A 163 4.28 -21.66 6.21
CA ALA A 163 5.47 -22.36 5.73
C ALA A 163 6.28 -21.56 4.70
N MET A 164 5.68 -20.51 4.12
CA MET A 164 6.34 -19.57 3.20
C MET A 164 6.87 -18.32 3.90
N ALA A 165 6.57 -18.13 5.19
CA ALA A 165 7.13 -17.04 5.98
C ALA A 165 8.62 -17.27 6.23
N ASP A 166 9.39 -16.20 6.36
CA ASP A 166 10.79 -16.32 6.77
C ASP A 166 10.83 -16.72 8.25
N THR A 167 11.44 -17.88 8.55
CA THR A 167 11.53 -18.43 9.91
C THR A 167 12.96 -18.32 10.45
N ALA A 168 13.10 -18.06 11.75
CA ALA A 168 14.38 -18.05 12.44
C ALA A 168 14.28 -18.79 13.78
N ASP A 169 15.22 -19.70 14.03
CA ASP A 169 15.39 -20.34 15.34
C ASP A 169 16.18 -19.40 16.26
N LEU A 170 15.58 -18.97 17.36
CA LEU A 170 16.14 -17.97 18.27
C LEU A 170 16.08 -18.45 19.72
N VAL A 171 17.02 -17.99 20.54
CA VAL A 171 17.09 -18.28 21.97
C VAL A 171 16.41 -17.16 22.75
N VAL A 172 15.57 -17.52 23.74
CA VAL A 172 15.01 -16.56 24.68
C VAL A 172 16.10 -16.13 25.67
N LEU A 173 16.49 -14.86 25.64
CA LEU A 173 17.53 -14.28 26.49
C LEU A 173 16.97 -13.53 27.70
N GLY A 174 15.69 -13.14 27.66
CA GLY A 174 15.05 -12.40 28.72
C GLY A 174 13.57 -12.15 28.45
N ALA A 175 12.86 -11.58 29.43
CA ALA A 175 11.45 -11.28 29.32
C ALA A 175 11.06 -9.99 30.05
N PHE A 176 10.01 -9.34 29.56
CA PHE A 176 9.45 -8.10 30.11
C PHE A 176 8.01 -8.34 30.56
N TYR A 177 7.66 -7.77 31.71
CA TYR A 177 6.29 -7.79 32.20
C TYR A 177 5.37 -6.92 31.34
N GLY A 178 4.20 -7.48 31.02
CA GLY A 178 3.15 -6.78 30.32
C GLY A 178 2.56 -5.62 31.12
N LYS A 179 1.84 -4.75 30.42
CA LYS A 179 1.05 -3.66 31.02
C LYS A 179 -0.44 -3.92 30.75
N GLY A 180 -1.32 -3.32 31.54
CA GLY A 180 -2.77 -3.43 31.37
C GLY A 180 -3.28 -4.84 31.64
N SER A 181 -4.04 -5.42 30.71
CA SER A 181 -4.64 -6.76 30.85
C SER A 181 -3.60 -7.89 31.01
N ASN A 182 -2.37 -7.66 30.56
CA ASN A 182 -1.26 -8.61 30.69
C ASN A 182 -0.32 -8.25 31.86
N GLY A 183 -0.76 -7.38 32.77
CA GLY A 183 -0.01 -6.97 33.95
C GLY A 183 0.30 -8.15 34.86
N GLY A 184 1.56 -8.27 35.30
CA GLY A 184 2.02 -9.36 36.16
C GLY A 184 2.42 -10.64 35.42
N ILE A 185 2.27 -10.69 34.09
CA ILE A 185 2.73 -11.80 33.25
C ILE A 185 3.87 -11.33 32.34
N MET A 186 4.89 -12.17 32.15
CA MET A 186 5.92 -11.94 31.13
C MET A 186 5.29 -12.09 29.75
N SER A 187 5.10 -10.98 29.03
CA SER A 187 4.34 -10.95 27.76
C SER A 187 5.18 -10.56 26.55
N SER A 188 6.45 -10.23 26.73
CA SER A 188 7.36 -9.87 25.66
C SER A 188 8.73 -10.47 25.94
N PHE A 189 9.32 -11.12 24.93
CA PHE A 189 10.55 -11.88 25.08
C PHE A 189 11.67 -11.25 24.26
N LEU A 190 12.86 -11.17 24.84
CA LEU A 190 14.07 -10.81 24.13
C LEU A 190 14.61 -12.07 23.45
N MET A 191 14.65 -12.05 22.12
CA MET A 191 15.16 -13.15 21.31
C MET A 191 16.56 -12.81 20.81
N GLY A 192 17.47 -13.78 20.84
CA GLY A 192 18.83 -13.63 20.29
C GLY A 192 19.22 -14.81 19.39
N CYS A 193 20.17 -14.56 18.49
CA CYS A 193 20.84 -15.58 17.70
C CYS A 193 22.27 -15.79 18.21
N TYR A 194 22.83 -16.97 17.95
CA TYR A 194 24.22 -17.27 18.25
C TYR A 194 25.14 -16.66 17.17
N ASP A 195 26.24 -16.03 17.61
CA ASP A 195 27.31 -15.50 16.77
C ASP A 195 28.63 -16.22 17.14
N PRO A 196 29.18 -17.10 16.27
CA PRO A 196 30.35 -17.94 16.57
C PRO A 196 31.70 -17.22 16.63
#